data_AF-A0AA38T1B9-F1
#
_entry.id   AF-A0AA38T1B9-F1
#
_cell.length_a   1.000
_cell.length_b   1.000
_cell.length_c   1.000
_cell.angle_alpha   90.00
_cell.angle_beta   90.00
_cell.angle_gamma   90.00
#
_symmetry.space_group_name_H-M   'P 1'
#
loop_
_entity.id
_entity.type
_entity.pdbx_description
1 polymer ?
#
loop_
_entity_poly.entity_id
_entity_poly.type
_entity_poly.pdbx_seq_one_letter_code
_entity_poly.pdbx_strand_id
1 'polypeptide(L)'
;MKQAIPAVLNESKHRLSAWHIMRKMPNKVKIDKTSYAHFKKRMNRIVWSTHIEPAEFEKESVNIIEEYGLQGDGWLADLFSIREYWIFAYYKNDAMSGLMRTTSRSESSHAYFASFKNDFVWFLRAYDASLDKQ
;
A
#
# COMPACT_ATOMS: atom_id res chain seq x y z
N MET A 1 5.51 -5.87 13.84
CA MET A 1 4.07 -6.23 13.85
C MET A 1 3.77 -7.63 13.32
N LYS A 2 4.46 -8.14 12.28
CA LYS A 2 4.19 -9.47 11.69
C LYS A 2 4.15 -10.63 12.71
N GLN A 3 5.04 -10.64 13.70
CA GLN A 3 5.07 -11.66 14.77
C GLN A 3 4.17 -11.31 15.96
N ALA A 4 4.11 -10.03 16.33
CA ALA A 4 3.40 -9.57 17.52
C ALA A 4 1.86 -9.58 17.36
N ILE A 5 1.34 -9.24 16.17
CA ILE A 5 -0.11 -9.20 15.94
C ILE A 5 -0.73 -10.59 16.10
N PRO A 6 -0.24 -11.67 15.45
CA PRO A 6 -0.80 -13.00 15.67
C PRO A 6 -0.71 -13.47 17.12
N ALA A 7 0.29 -13.00 17.88
CA ALA A 7 0.48 -13.37 19.27
C ALA A 7 -0.47 -12.67 20.25
N VAL A 8 -0.86 -11.42 19.97
CA VAL A 8 -1.66 -10.57 20.90
C VAL A 8 -3.07 -10.30 20.39
N LEU A 9 -3.24 -10.24 19.06
CA LEU A 9 -4.47 -9.93 18.34
C LEU A 9 -4.71 -11.02 17.28
N ASN A 10 -4.89 -12.26 17.74
CA ASN A 10 -5.02 -13.46 16.90
C ASN A 10 -6.20 -13.42 15.91
N GLU A 11 -7.28 -12.69 16.21
CA GLU A 11 -8.42 -12.48 15.31
C GLU A 11 -8.17 -11.38 14.26
N SER A 12 -7.12 -10.56 14.44
CA SER A 12 -6.80 -9.47 13.52
C SER A 12 -5.92 -9.92 12.37
N LYS A 13 -6.33 -9.56 11.14
CA LYS A 13 -5.51 -9.77 9.95
C LYS A 13 -4.68 -8.53 9.65
N HIS A 14 -3.36 -8.64 9.77
CA HIS A 14 -2.44 -7.56 9.40
C HIS A 14 -2.37 -7.41 7.87
N ARG A 15 -2.47 -6.17 7.39
CA ARG A 15 -2.33 -5.78 5.98
C ARG A 15 -1.35 -4.63 5.85
N LEU A 16 -0.60 -4.63 4.75
CA LEU A 16 0.31 -3.54 4.42
C LEU A 16 -0.43 -2.49 3.59
N SER A 17 -0.11 -1.22 3.82
CA SER A 17 -0.70 -0.12 3.07
C SER A 17 -0.17 -0.11 1.63
N ALA A 18 -1.02 -0.53 0.67
CA ALA A 18 -0.72 -0.48 -0.75
C ALA A 18 -0.32 0.93 -1.22
N TRP A 19 -0.91 1.98 -0.65
CA TRP A 19 -0.53 3.36 -0.98
C TRP A 19 0.92 3.67 -0.65
N HIS A 20 1.39 3.28 0.55
CA HIS A 20 2.79 3.49 0.92
C HIS A 20 3.75 2.70 0.03
N ILE A 21 3.35 1.50 -0.41
CA ILE A 21 4.11 0.68 -1.37
C ILE A 21 4.17 1.40 -2.73
N MET A 22 3.03 1.80 -3.27
CA MET A 22 2.93 2.51 -4.55
C MET A 22 3.66 3.86 -4.53
N ARG A 23 3.74 4.52 -3.36
CA ARG A 23 4.51 5.76 -3.17
C ARG A 23 6.03 5.52 -3.20
N LYS A 24 6.51 4.35 -2.76
CA LYS A 24 7.94 3.97 -2.78
C LYS A 24 8.40 3.45 -4.14
N MET A 25 7.49 2.89 -4.94
CA MET A 25 7.76 2.29 -6.23
C MET A 25 8.59 3.15 -7.22
N PRO A 26 8.35 4.47 -7.39
CA PRO A 26 9.15 5.30 -8.30
C PRO A 26 10.63 5.37 -7.93
N ASN A 27 10.97 5.20 -6.64
CA ASN A 27 12.34 5.29 -6.15
C ASN A 27 13.05 3.92 -6.16
N LYS A 28 12.31 2.85 -6.44
CA LYS A 28 12.81 1.46 -6.38
C LYS A 28 12.93 0.85 -7.76
N VAL A 29 11.96 1.12 -8.61
CA VAL A 29 11.89 0.59 -9.98
C VAL A 29 12.65 1.51 -10.93
N LYS A 30 13.62 0.97 -11.66
CA LYS A 30 14.45 1.72 -12.61
C LYS A 30 13.84 1.69 -14.00
N ILE A 31 12.88 2.57 -14.25
CA ILE A 31 12.29 2.82 -15.58
C ILE A 31 12.52 4.30 -15.93
N ASP A 32 12.63 4.61 -17.22
CA ASP A 32 12.69 6.00 -17.67
C ASP A 32 11.40 6.77 -17.29
N LYS A 33 11.52 8.09 -17.13
CA LYS A 33 10.40 8.93 -16.65
C LYS A 33 9.18 8.87 -17.56
N THR A 34 9.38 8.73 -18.87
CA THR A 34 8.31 8.73 -19.88
C THR A 34 7.48 7.46 -19.76
N SER A 35 8.15 6.31 -19.69
CA SER A 35 7.53 5.00 -19.55
C SER A 35 6.94 4.77 -18.15
N TYR A 36 7.50 5.41 -17.12
CA TYR A 36 7.04 5.26 -15.73
C TYR A 36 5.58 5.68 -15.54
N ALA A 37 5.11 6.72 -16.24
CA ALA A 37 3.72 7.16 -16.15
C ALA A 37 2.74 6.07 -16.61
N HIS A 38 3.06 5.39 -17.72
CA HIS A 38 2.26 4.28 -18.25
C HIS A 38 2.33 3.06 -17.32
N PHE A 39 3.54 2.72 -16.84
CA PHE A 39 3.75 1.65 -15.88
C PHE A 39 2.92 1.86 -14.61
N LYS A 40 3.02 3.04 -14.01
CA LYS A 40 2.28 3.42 -12.80
C LYS A 40 0.77 3.33 -13.02
N LYS A 41 0.27 3.73 -14.19
CA LYS A 41 -1.16 3.64 -14.52
C LYS A 41 -1.62 2.19 -14.56
N ARG A 42 -0.88 1.31 -15.25
CA ARG A 42 -1.20 -0.13 -15.33
C ARG A 42 -1.11 -0.82 -13.97
N MET A 43 -0.05 -0.55 -13.21
CA MET A 43 0.11 -1.08 -11.86
C MET A 43 -1.02 -0.65 -10.93
N ASN A 44 -1.41 0.63 -10.92
CA ASN A 44 -2.55 1.08 -10.11
C ASN A 44 -3.85 0.38 -10.51
N ARG A 45 -4.07 0.12 -11.80
CA ARG A 45 -5.27 -0.59 -12.26
C ARG A 45 -5.38 -1.96 -11.61
N ILE A 46 -4.29 -2.73 -11.53
CA ILE A 46 -4.34 -4.08 -10.98
C ILE A 46 -4.27 -4.10 -9.45
N VAL A 47 -3.52 -3.19 -8.82
CA VAL A 47 -3.37 -3.12 -7.35
C VAL A 47 -4.68 -2.75 -6.66
N TRP A 48 -5.46 -1.84 -7.26
CA TRP A 48 -6.68 -1.28 -6.67
C TRP A 48 -7.98 -1.82 -7.28
N SER A 49 -7.90 -2.79 -8.18
CA SER A 49 -9.09 -3.35 -8.83
C SER A 49 -9.93 -4.17 -7.85
N THR A 50 -11.23 -3.91 -7.86
CA THR A 50 -12.25 -4.69 -7.14
C THR A 50 -12.75 -5.89 -7.93
N HIS A 51 -12.49 -5.92 -9.24
CA HIS A 51 -13.12 -6.85 -10.17
C HIS A 51 -12.23 -8.04 -10.54
N ILE A 52 -10.92 -7.94 -10.27
CA ILE A 52 -10.00 -9.02 -10.62
C ILE A 52 -9.85 -10.03 -9.48
N GLU A 53 -9.62 -11.28 -9.86
CA GLU A 53 -9.23 -12.34 -8.93
C GLU A 53 -7.71 -12.43 -8.80
N PRO A 54 -7.18 -13.08 -7.73
CA PRO A 54 -5.74 -13.28 -7.57
C PRO A 54 -5.06 -13.86 -8.81
N ALA A 55 -5.67 -14.84 -9.49
CA ALA A 55 -5.09 -15.43 -10.69
C ALA A 55 -4.94 -14.42 -11.86
N GLU A 56 -5.90 -13.51 -12.02
CA GLU A 56 -5.83 -12.46 -13.04
C GLU A 56 -4.79 -11.41 -12.67
N PHE A 57 -4.69 -11.06 -11.39
CA PHE A 57 -3.63 -10.17 -10.90
C PHE A 57 -2.25 -10.74 -11.20
N GLU A 58 -2.01 -12.02 -10.91
CA GLU A 58 -0.72 -12.68 -11.16
C GLU A 58 -0.36 -12.60 -12.65
N LYS A 59 -1.30 -13.01 -13.52
CA LYS A 59 -1.12 -12.94 -14.97
C LYS A 59 -0.79 -11.52 -15.46
N GLU A 60 -1.57 -10.52 -15.04
CA GLU A 60 -1.34 -9.15 -15.46
C GLU A 60 -0.06 -8.55 -14.87
N SER A 61 0.30 -8.91 -13.64
CA SER A 61 1.55 -8.46 -13.02
C SER A 61 2.77 -8.98 -13.77
N VAL A 62 2.76 -10.26 -14.19
CA VAL A 62 3.82 -10.84 -15.02
C VAL A 62 3.91 -10.11 -16.36
N ASN A 63 2.77 -9.90 -17.03
CA ASN A 63 2.73 -9.16 -18.30
C ASN A 63 3.35 -7.75 -18.19
N ILE A 64 3.02 -7.02 -17.11
CA ILE A 64 3.59 -5.68 -16.87
C ILE A 64 5.10 -5.79 -16.61
N ILE A 65 5.53 -6.70 -15.73
CA ILE A 65 6.96 -6.86 -15.41
C ILE A 65 7.77 -7.19 -16.68
N GLU A 66 7.25 -8.05 -17.55
CA GLU A 66 7.90 -8.44 -18.79
C GLU A 66 7.99 -7.29 -19.81
N GLU A 67 6.89 -6.54 -20.00
CA GLU A 67 6.83 -5.41 -20.92
C GLU A 67 7.85 -4.31 -20.57
N TYR A 68 8.14 -4.13 -19.29
CA TYR A 68 9.09 -3.14 -18.81
C TYR A 68 10.50 -3.71 -18.51
N GLY A 69 10.76 -4.98 -18.80
CA GLY A 69 12.07 -5.60 -18.60
C GLY A 69 12.50 -5.71 -17.13
N LEU A 70 11.54 -5.92 -16.21
CA LEU A 70 11.74 -5.86 -14.75
C LEU A 70 11.88 -7.24 -14.09
N GLN A 71 12.01 -8.32 -14.86
CA GLN A 71 12.01 -9.70 -14.34
C GLN A 71 13.14 -9.97 -13.33
N GLY A 72 14.26 -9.23 -13.43
CA GLY A 72 15.41 -9.34 -12.53
C GLY A 72 15.42 -8.35 -11.36
N ASP A 73 14.36 -7.56 -11.17
CA ASP A 73 14.31 -6.57 -10.09
C ASP A 73 14.02 -7.27 -8.74
N GLY A 74 15.05 -7.40 -7.90
CA GLY A 74 14.95 -8.07 -6.61
C GLY A 74 13.94 -7.41 -5.66
N TRP A 75 13.75 -6.09 -5.74
CA TRP A 75 12.78 -5.40 -4.90
C TRP A 75 11.33 -5.74 -5.30
N LEU A 76 11.04 -5.81 -6.60
CA LEU A 76 9.76 -6.28 -7.10
C LEU A 76 9.54 -7.75 -6.74
N ALA A 77 10.55 -8.62 -6.92
CA ALA A 77 10.45 -10.02 -6.52
C ALA A 77 10.07 -10.18 -5.04
N ASP A 78 10.76 -9.46 -4.15
CA ASP A 78 10.44 -9.44 -2.72
C ASP A 78 9.04 -8.89 -2.46
N LEU A 79 8.64 -7.81 -3.15
CA LEU A 79 7.35 -7.18 -2.97
C LEU A 79 6.19 -8.09 -3.41
N PHE A 80 6.33 -8.77 -4.55
CA PHE A 80 5.32 -9.71 -5.04
C PHE A 80 5.32 -11.02 -4.23
N SER A 81 6.42 -11.39 -3.57
CA SER A 81 6.43 -12.53 -2.64
C SER A 81 5.43 -12.36 -1.48
N ILE A 82 5.16 -11.12 -1.07
CA ILE A 82 4.24 -10.76 0.02
C ILE A 82 2.92 -10.17 -0.47
N ARG A 83 2.55 -10.38 -1.74
CA ARG A 83 1.36 -9.82 -2.40
C ARG A 83 0.04 -10.03 -1.65
N GLU A 84 -0.12 -11.16 -0.97
CA GLU A 84 -1.30 -11.47 -0.15
C GLU A 84 -1.58 -10.43 0.96
N TYR A 85 -0.55 -9.72 1.42
CA TYR A 85 -0.69 -8.72 2.49
C TYR A 85 -1.08 -7.33 2.00
N TRP A 86 -0.97 -7.03 0.70
CA TRP A 86 -1.10 -5.66 0.19
C TRP A 86 -1.87 -5.52 -1.12
N ILE A 87 -2.13 -6.61 -1.84
CA ILE A 87 -2.94 -6.59 -3.06
C ILE A 87 -4.40 -6.82 -2.71
N PHE A 88 -5.25 -5.87 -3.09
CA PHE A 88 -6.67 -5.87 -2.75
C PHE A 88 -7.39 -7.16 -3.18
N ALA A 89 -7.04 -7.72 -4.35
CA ALA A 89 -7.65 -8.95 -4.86
C ALA A 89 -7.56 -10.15 -3.90
N TYR A 90 -6.54 -10.23 -3.03
CA TYR A 90 -6.36 -11.34 -2.09
C TYR A 90 -7.22 -11.23 -0.83
N TYR A 91 -7.69 -10.03 -0.49
CA TYR A 91 -8.42 -9.80 0.75
C TYR A 91 -9.71 -8.99 0.54
N LYS A 92 -10.17 -8.82 -0.70
CA LYS A 92 -11.40 -8.08 -1.03
C LYS A 92 -12.65 -8.62 -0.33
N ASN A 93 -12.66 -9.91 -0.01
CA ASN A 93 -13.76 -10.58 0.70
C ASN A 93 -13.64 -10.52 2.23
N ASP A 94 -12.54 -9.98 2.77
CA ASP A 94 -12.40 -9.79 4.21
C ASP A 94 -13.34 -8.68 4.70
N ALA A 95 -13.83 -8.80 5.94
CA ALA A 95 -14.62 -7.76 6.57
C ALA A 95 -13.86 -6.42 6.57
N MET A 96 -14.55 -5.34 6.24
CA MET A 96 -14.00 -3.98 6.17
C MET A 96 -12.87 -3.77 5.15
N SER A 97 -12.61 -4.72 4.23
CA SER A 97 -11.60 -4.60 3.17
C SER A 97 -11.75 -3.31 2.35
N GLY A 98 -12.99 -2.89 2.08
CA GLY A 98 -13.30 -1.67 1.34
C GLY A 98 -12.72 -0.38 1.94
N LEU A 99 -12.51 -0.34 3.28
CA LEU A 99 -11.85 0.79 3.95
C LEU A 99 -10.35 0.85 3.66
N MET A 100 -9.72 -0.29 3.36
CA MET A 100 -8.30 -0.36 3.01
C MET A 100 -8.03 0.10 1.57
N ARG A 101 -9.07 0.28 0.76
CA ARG A 101 -8.97 0.81 -0.61
C ARG A 101 -8.79 2.33 -0.62
N THR A 102 -9.38 3.02 0.35
CA THR A 102 -9.36 4.48 0.39
C THR A 102 -8.15 4.95 1.18
N THR A 103 -7.51 6.01 0.68
CA THR A 103 -6.38 6.64 1.36
C THR A 103 -6.82 7.84 2.19
N SER A 104 -8.09 8.22 2.09
CA SER A 104 -8.64 9.44 2.71
C SER A 104 -8.36 9.52 4.21
N ARG A 105 -8.54 8.43 4.96
CA ARG A 105 -8.29 8.41 6.42
C ARG A 105 -6.81 8.58 6.76
N SER A 106 -5.94 7.87 6.04
CA SER A 106 -4.49 7.99 6.26
C SER A 106 -3.95 9.33 5.77
N GLU A 107 -4.48 9.86 4.68
CA GLU A 107 -4.07 11.13 4.10
C GLU A 107 -4.57 12.31 4.93
N SER A 108 -5.80 12.28 5.47
CA SER A 108 -6.29 13.34 6.36
C SER A 108 -5.46 13.42 7.64
N SER A 109 -5.18 12.27 8.25
CA SER A 109 -4.33 12.18 9.44
C SER A 109 -2.92 12.67 9.11
N HIS A 110 -2.35 12.23 7.98
CA HIS A 110 -1.05 12.70 7.54
C HIS A 110 -1.04 14.21 7.28
N ALA A 111 -2.04 14.75 6.61
CA ALA A 111 -2.15 16.18 6.31
C ALA A 111 -2.25 17.01 7.59
N TYR A 112 -2.99 16.54 8.59
CA TYR A 112 -3.09 17.21 9.88
C TYR A 112 -1.76 17.22 10.62
N PHE A 113 -1.06 16.08 10.69
CA PHE A 113 0.16 15.95 11.50
C PHE A 113 1.45 16.31 10.76
N ALA A 114 1.46 16.40 9.43
CA ALA A 114 2.67 16.66 8.64
C ALA A 114 3.29 18.05 8.89
N SER A 115 2.58 18.98 9.53
CA SER A 115 3.09 20.29 9.91
C SER A 115 3.98 20.27 11.16
N PHE A 116 3.89 19.24 12.02
CA PHE A 116 4.58 19.19 13.31
C PHE A 116 5.92 18.45 13.30
N LYS A 117 6.54 18.30 12.12
CA LYS A 117 7.67 17.37 11.85
C LYS A 117 8.88 17.45 12.80
N ASN A 118 9.08 18.56 13.51
CA ASN A 118 10.23 18.78 14.39
C ASN A 118 9.85 19.32 15.78
N ASP A 119 8.56 19.39 16.12
CA ASP A 119 8.14 19.87 17.43
C ASP A 119 7.26 18.83 18.12
N PHE A 120 7.90 18.07 18.99
CA PHE A 120 7.26 16.99 19.74
C PHE A 120 6.16 17.51 20.68
N VAL A 121 6.35 18.69 21.27
CA VAL A 121 5.37 19.26 22.20
C VAL A 121 4.11 19.67 21.45
N TRP A 122 4.25 20.32 20.29
CA TRP A 122 3.11 20.66 19.44
C TRP A 122 2.43 19.42 18.86
N PHE A 123 3.19 18.40 18.48
CA PHE A 123 2.62 17.13 18.03
C PHE A 123 1.76 16.49 19.14
N LEU A 124 2.28 16.38 20.37
CA LEU A 124 1.53 15.79 21.49
C LEU A 124 0.26 16.58 21.80
N ARG A 125 0.33 17.91 21.85
CA ARG A 125 -0.86 18.75 22.09
C ARG A 125 -1.92 18.60 20.99
N ALA A 126 -1.50 18.53 19.73
CA ALA A 126 -2.40 18.32 18.61
C ALA A 126 -3.01 16.91 18.64
N TYR A 127 -2.24 15.91 19.09
CA TYR A 127 -2.71 14.55 19.27
C TYR A 127 -3.78 14.47 20.38
N ASP A 128 -3.51 15.00 21.57
CA ASP A 128 -4.46 15.01 22.70
C ASP A 128 -5.76 15.74 22.31
N ALA A 129 -5.65 16.94 21.72
CA ALA A 129 -6.81 17.69 21.25
C ALA A 129 -7.61 17.00 20.13
N SER A 130 -7.01 16.02 19.42
CA SER A 130 -7.70 15.23 18.41
C SER A 130 -8.45 14.04 19.01
N LEU A 131 -7.96 13.50 20.14
CA LEU A 131 -8.65 12.45 20.90
C LEU A 131 -9.91 13.00 21.58
N ASP A 132 -9.85 14.23 22.11
CA ASP A 132 -10.99 14.88 22.77
C ASP A 132 -12.14 15.23 21.81
N LYS A 133 -11.92 15.15 20.50
CA LYS A 133 -12.90 15.50 19.45
C LYS A 133 -13.61 14.30 18.82
N GLN A 134 -13.24 13.07 19.19
CA GLN A 134 -13.86 11.84 18.71
C GLN A 134 -15.00 11.39 19.61
#